data_AF-A0A195ELZ6-F1
#
_entry.id   AF-A0A195ELZ6-F1
#
_cell.length_a   1.000
_cell.length_b   1.000
_cell.length_c   1.000
_cell.angle_alpha   90.00
_cell.angle_beta   90.00
_cell.angle_gamma   90.00
#
_symmetry.space_group_name_H-M   'P 1'
#
loop_
_entity.id
_entity.type
_entity.pdbx_description
1 polymer ?
#
loop_
_entity_poly.entity_id
_entity_poly.type
_entity_poly.pdbx_seq_one_letter_code
_entity_poly.pdbx_strand_id
1 'polypeptide(L)'
;SHVDQLSIVFRYCLDGYVYKRFFCFLPINSHTGASLNYYVPCVGHSLNLVGECSVDGCIDSVNFFRLVQRLYTFFSVSTHRWSILLKHASTTLKNLSSTRWSCRDDAITTLAENYAELYNSLYEIEESETEKTETRHEAASLKNKLTKLETAFMTVFWHRILSRFNTTSKFLQKVELDLITANNMLHSLVNFISDLRNNFTAIENDSKNLGSFVQQEYSDTKKRKITRKYADNVTEIQNLDGCEKFRIESFNVIVDKLQVELEKRSSAYNHITELFGFLTKLTTIEIDEMRECADRIVSIYSHDLERSLGYELE
;
A
#
# COMPACT_ATOMS: atom_id res chain seq x y z
N SER A 1 -13.14 -32.61 -2.44
CA SER A 1 -12.52 -31.71 -1.45
C SER A 1 -11.39 -30.97 -2.15
N HIS A 2 -11.39 -29.64 -2.16
CA HIS A 2 -10.23 -28.89 -2.63
C HIS A 2 -9.17 -28.96 -1.53
N VAL A 3 -8.04 -29.60 -1.82
CA VAL A 3 -6.86 -29.62 -0.96
C VAL A 3 -5.87 -28.64 -1.56
N ASP A 4 -5.51 -27.61 -0.82
CA ASP A 4 -4.54 -26.62 -1.27
C ASP A 4 -3.15 -27.26 -1.40
N GLN A 5 -2.35 -26.74 -2.34
CA GLN A 5 -1.04 -27.29 -2.69
C GLN A 5 0.07 -26.27 -2.47
N LEU A 6 1.14 -26.69 -1.79
CA LEU A 6 2.39 -25.95 -1.67
C LEU A 6 3.34 -26.35 -2.81
N SER A 7 3.77 -25.39 -3.62
CA SER A 7 4.78 -25.63 -4.66
C SER A 7 6.18 -25.47 -4.07
N ILE A 8 7.04 -26.48 -4.24
CA ILE A 8 8.45 -26.37 -3.91
C ILE A 8 9.23 -26.09 -5.18
N VAL A 9 9.93 -24.96 -5.20
CA VAL A 9 10.82 -24.56 -6.30
C VAL A 9 12.19 -24.28 -5.70
N PHE A 10 13.19 -25.04 -6.13
CA PHE A 10 14.57 -24.77 -5.77
C PHE A 10 15.14 -23.68 -6.67
N ARG A 11 15.86 -22.76 -6.06
CA ARG A 11 16.63 -21.74 -6.76
C ARG A 11 18.07 -21.82 -6.29
N TYR A 12 18.99 -22.03 -7.21
CA TYR A 12 20.41 -22.19 -6.91
C TYR A 12 21.27 -21.50 -7.97
N CYS A 13 22.50 -21.15 -7.61
CA CYS A 13 23.50 -20.62 -8.53
C CYS A 13 24.46 -21.74 -8.94
N LEU A 14 24.76 -21.86 -10.23
CA LEU A 14 25.79 -22.77 -10.76
C LEU A 14 26.51 -22.04 -11.89
N ASP A 15 27.85 -21.98 -11.82
CA ASP A 15 28.71 -21.27 -12.78
C ASP A 15 28.32 -19.78 -13.00
N GLY A 16 27.84 -19.12 -11.95
CA GLY A 16 27.38 -17.72 -12.02
C GLY A 16 25.97 -17.53 -12.59
N TYR A 17 25.29 -18.61 -12.98
CA TYR A 17 23.93 -18.56 -13.51
C TYR A 17 22.92 -19.03 -12.46
N VAL A 18 21.80 -18.30 -12.35
CA VAL A 18 20.72 -18.65 -11.43
C VAL A 18 19.73 -19.59 -12.11
N TYR A 19 19.63 -20.81 -11.60
CA TYR A 19 18.68 -21.83 -12.04
C TYR A 19 17.45 -21.83 -11.13
N LYS A 20 16.27 -22.05 -11.72
CA LYS A 20 15.01 -22.33 -11.00
C LYS A 20 14.49 -23.69 -11.45
N ARG A 21 14.27 -24.61 -10.52
CA ARG A 21 13.69 -25.93 -10.79
C ARG A 21 12.48 -26.16 -9.91
N PHE A 22 11.33 -26.36 -10.54
CA PHE A 22 10.16 -26.90 -9.87
C PHE A 22 10.46 -28.33 -9.41
N PHE A 23 10.17 -28.64 -8.15
CA PHE A 23 10.44 -29.94 -7.56
C PHE A 23 9.16 -30.76 -7.44
N CYS A 24 8.20 -30.30 -6.64
CA CYS A 24 6.92 -30.99 -6.46
C CYS A 24 5.82 -30.06 -5.90
N PHE A 25 4.60 -30.59 -5.89
CA PHE A 25 3.51 -30.07 -5.08
C PHE A 25 3.38 -30.93 -3.81
N LEU A 26 3.28 -30.30 -2.65
CA LEU A 26 2.92 -30.97 -1.40
C LEU A 26 1.49 -30.60 -0.99
N PRO A 27 0.65 -31.56 -0.55
CA PRO A 27 -0.64 -31.24 0.05
C PRO A 27 -0.40 -30.56 1.40
N ILE A 28 -1.08 -29.44 1.65
CA ILE A 28 -1.01 -28.75 2.94
C ILE A 28 -2.28 -28.96 3.75
N ASN A 29 -2.09 -29.38 5.00
CA ASN A 29 -3.17 -29.58 5.97
C ASN A 29 -3.26 -28.43 7.00
N SER A 30 -2.32 -27.49 6.95
CA SER A 30 -2.23 -26.29 7.79
C SER A 30 -1.70 -25.12 6.98
N HIS A 31 -2.24 -23.92 7.21
CA HIS A 31 -1.91 -22.69 6.48
C HIS A 31 -0.97 -21.75 7.26
N THR A 32 -0.53 -22.11 8.47
CA THR A 32 0.37 -21.27 9.27
C THR A 32 1.83 -21.56 8.96
N GLY A 33 2.56 -20.58 8.41
CA GLY A 33 3.99 -20.73 8.06
C GLY A 33 4.88 -21.17 9.22
N ALA A 34 4.53 -20.79 10.46
CA ALA A 34 5.26 -21.13 11.68
C ALA A 34 5.29 -22.63 12.02
N SER A 35 4.34 -23.44 11.49
CA SER A 35 4.30 -24.88 11.76
C SER A 35 5.15 -25.72 10.81
N LEU A 36 5.86 -25.10 9.85
CA LEU A 36 6.56 -25.82 8.78
C LEU A 36 8.07 -25.52 8.70
N ASN A 37 8.53 -24.29 8.99
CA ASN A 37 9.94 -23.89 9.13
C ASN A 37 10.06 -22.38 9.45
N TYR A 38 11.28 -21.84 9.57
CA TYR A 38 11.52 -20.39 9.53
C TYR A 38 10.89 -19.79 8.27
N TYR A 39 9.87 -18.96 8.47
CA TYR A 39 9.04 -18.41 7.40
C TYR A 39 9.34 -16.94 7.15
N VAL A 40 9.70 -16.64 5.90
CA VAL A 40 9.82 -15.26 5.40
C VAL A 40 8.57 -14.94 4.61
N PRO A 41 7.76 -13.96 5.02
CA PRO A 41 6.61 -13.59 4.23
C PRO A 41 7.08 -12.93 2.93
N CYS A 42 6.61 -13.42 1.77
CA CYS A 42 6.94 -12.83 0.46
C CYS A 42 6.69 -11.31 0.48
N VAL A 43 7.65 -10.48 0.07
CA VAL A 43 7.49 -9.02 0.18
C VAL A 43 6.28 -8.52 -0.61
N GLY A 44 6.07 -9.03 -1.83
CA GLY A 44 4.93 -8.62 -2.65
C GLY A 44 3.59 -8.91 -1.96
N HIS A 45 3.44 -10.10 -1.37
CA HIS A 45 2.25 -10.45 -0.58
C HIS A 45 2.16 -9.64 0.72
N SER A 46 3.31 -9.40 1.35
CA SER A 46 3.41 -8.64 2.60
C SER A 46 2.95 -7.20 2.41
N LEU A 47 3.40 -6.54 1.35
CA LEU A 47 3.00 -5.16 1.01
C LEU A 47 1.51 -5.08 0.65
N ASN A 48 0.96 -6.08 -0.04
CA ASN A 48 -0.48 -6.16 -0.28
C ASN A 48 -1.25 -6.18 1.07
N LEU A 49 -0.80 -7.01 2.02
CA LEU A 49 -1.46 -7.17 3.32
C LEU A 49 -1.31 -5.92 4.22
N VAL A 50 -0.13 -5.26 4.22
CA VAL A 50 0.05 -3.95 4.91
C VAL A 50 -1.00 -2.96 4.43
N GLY A 51 -1.16 -2.92 3.11
CA GLY A 51 -2.08 -2.04 2.44
C GLY A 51 -3.54 -2.26 2.82
N GLU A 52 -4.02 -3.50 2.72
CA GLU A 52 -5.39 -3.87 3.09
C GLU A 52 -5.70 -3.55 4.56
N CYS A 53 -4.83 -3.97 5.48
CA CYS A 53 -4.99 -3.68 6.90
C CYS A 53 -5.02 -2.18 7.22
N SER A 54 -4.33 -1.36 6.42
CA SER A 54 -4.29 0.10 6.61
C SER A 54 -5.51 0.81 6.04
N VAL A 55 -6.08 0.29 4.96
CA VAL A 55 -7.36 0.78 4.43
C VAL A 55 -8.49 0.48 5.42
N ASP A 56 -8.57 -0.76 5.92
CA ASP A 56 -9.65 -1.19 6.81
C ASP A 56 -9.56 -0.57 8.21
N GLY A 57 -8.39 -0.03 8.59
CA GLY A 57 -8.17 0.64 9.87
C GLY A 57 -8.79 2.03 9.98
N CYS A 58 -9.25 2.64 8.89
CA CYS A 58 -9.80 4.01 8.88
C CYS A 58 -11.06 4.10 8.01
N ILE A 59 -12.16 4.58 8.61
CA ILE A 59 -13.45 4.69 7.90
C ILE A 59 -13.39 5.63 6.69
N ASP A 60 -12.59 6.69 6.76
CA ASP A 60 -12.44 7.63 5.65
C ASP A 60 -11.66 7.01 4.48
N SER A 61 -10.67 6.17 4.77
CA SER A 61 -9.99 5.39 3.74
C SER A 61 -10.94 4.38 3.08
N VAL A 62 -11.71 3.63 3.87
CA VAL A 62 -12.72 2.71 3.34
C VAL A 62 -13.74 3.43 2.45
N ASN A 63 -14.23 4.60 2.89
CA ASN A 63 -15.18 5.40 2.11
C ASN A 63 -14.56 5.95 0.83
N PHE A 64 -13.28 6.34 0.87
CA PHE A 64 -12.53 6.78 -0.29
C PHE A 64 -12.41 5.65 -1.33
N PHE A 65 -11.95 4.46 -0.97
CA PHE A 65 -11.85 3.34 -1.93
C PHE A 65 -13.23 2.90 -2.46
N ARG A 66 -14.29 2.98 -1.64
CA ARG A 66 -15.67 2.77 -2.14
C ARG A 66 -16.06 3.82 -3.17
N LEU A 67 -15.67 5.09 -2.99
CA LEU A 67 -15.92 6.14 -3.98
C LEU A 67 -15.19 5.82 -5.30
N VAL A 68 -13.93 5.42 -5.25
CA VAL A 68 -13.16 5.03 -6.44
C VAL A 68 -13.85 3.89 -7.20
N GLN A 69 -14.31 2.85 -6.49
CA GLN A 69 -15.07 1.77 -7.12
C GLN A 69 -16.38 2.25 -7.75
N ARG A 70 -17.08 3.18 -7.07
CA ARG A 70 -18.33 3.75 -7.59
C ARG A 70 -18.10 4.58 -8.84
N LEU A 71 -17.03 5.38 -8.90
CA LEU A 71 -16.66 6.12 -10.10
C LEU A 71 -16.42 5.17 -11.27
N TYR A 72 -15.61 4.13 -11.07
CA TYR A 72 -15.38 3.12 -12.10
C TYR A 72 -16.69 2.47 -12.57
N THR A 73 -17.51 1.98 -11.63
CA THR A 73 -18.76 1.28 -11.94
C THR A 73 -19.77 2.19 -12.64
N PHE A 74 -19.83 3.47 -12.23
CA PHE A 74 -20.67 4.46 -12.87
C PHE A 74 -20.30 4.59 -14.36
N PHE A 75 -19.04 4.82 -14.69
CA PHE A 75 -18.69 4.94 -16.12
C PHE A 75 -18.74 3.60 -16.87
N SER A 76 -18.29 2.50 -16.28
CA SER A 76 -18.12 1.22 -16.98
C SER A 76 -19.41 0.51 -17.35
N VAL A 77 -20.51 0.78 -16.64
CA VAL A 77 -21.82 0.11 -16.89
C VAL A 77 -22.54 0.66 -18.13
N SER A 78 -22.12 1.81 -18.68
CA SER A 78 -22.73 2.39 -19.89
C SER A 78 -21.68 2.81 -20.91
N THR A 79 -21.79 2.30 -22.14
CA THR A 79 -20.93 2.72 -23.26
C THR A 79 -21.04 4.21 -23.55
N HIS A 80 -22.22 4.81 -23.36
CA HIS A 80 -22.43 6.25 -23.52
C HIS A 80 -21.67 7.05 -22.45
N ARG A 81 -21.82 6.72 -21.17
CA ARG A 81 -21.07 7.40 -20.10
C ARG A 81 -19.57 7.22 -20.25
N TRP A 82 -19.13 6.02 -20.64
CA TRP A 82 -17.73 5.75 -20.96
C TRP A 82 -17.22 6.63 -22.12
N SER A 83 -18.04 6.87 -23.16
CA SER A 83 -17.67 7.77 -24.26
C SER A 83 -17.55 9.23 -23.81
N ILE A 84 -18.39 9.69 -22.89
CA ILE A 84 -18.29 11.03 -22.29
C ILE A 84 -16.98 11.12 -21.49
N LEU A 85 -16.64 10.11 -20.70
CA LEU A 85 -15.37 10.08 -19.98
C LEU A 85 -14.17 10.21 -20.94
N LEU A 86 -14.16 9.44 -22.03
CA LEU A 86 -13.08 9.47 -23.03
C LEU A 86 -12.99 10.78 -23.83
N LYS A 87 -14.03 11.60 -23.84
CA LYS A 87 -14.00 12.94 -24.42
C LYS A 87 -13.15 13.90 -23.59
N HIS A 88 -13.14 13.71 -22.26
CA HIS A 88 -12.39 14.56 -21.32
C HIS A 88 -11.04 13.96 -20.94
N ALA A 89 -11.00 12.66 -20.63
CA ALA A 89 -9.85 11.97 -20.04
C ALA A 89 -8.96 11.30 -21.09
N SER A 90 -7.64 11.37 -20.88
CA SER A 90 -6.64 10.73 -21.74
C SER A 90 -6.37 9.27 -21.36
N THR A 91 -6.61 8.89 -20.10
CA THR A 91 -6.46 7.52 -19.60
C THR A 91 -7.76 6.98 -18.99
N THR A 92 -7.91 5.65 -18.99
CA THR A 92 -9.17 4.96 -18.63
C THR A 92 -9.19 4.51 -17.19
N LEU A 93 -10.28 4.82 -16.47
CA LEU A 93 -10.47 4.35 -15.09
C LEU A 93 -10.27 2.84 -14.98
N LYS A 94 -9.62 2.44 -13.89
CA LYS A 94 -9.36 1.04 -13.58
C LYS A 94 -10.25 0.57 -12.43
N ASN A 95 -10.64 -0.70 -12.51
CA ASN A 95 -11.39 -1.37 -11.45
C ASN A 95 -10.48 -1.59 -10.23
N LEU A 96 -11.01 -1.42 -9.01
CA LEU A 96 -10.33 -1.89 -7.82
C LEU A 96 -10.48 -3.42 -7.75
N SER A 97 -9.52 -4.14 -8.32
CA SER A 97 -9.40 -5.59 -8.05
C SER A 97 -8.96 -5.80 -6.61
N SER A 98 -9.69 -6.66 -5.88
CA SER A 98 -9.43 -6.98 -4.48
C SER A 98 -8.17 -7.80 -4.25
N THR A 99 -7.56 -8.41 -5.28
CA THR A 99 -6.48 -9.40 -5.09
C THR A 99 -5.08 -8.85 -5.33
N ARG A 100 -4.93 -7.64 -5.89
CA ARG A 100 -3.61 -7.10 -6.29
C ARG A 100 -3.49 -5.62 -5.99
N TRP A 101 -2.51 -5.27 -5.18
CA TRP A 101 -2.16 -3.89 -4.84
C TRP A 101 -1.80 -3.04 -6.06
N SER A 102 -1.19 -3.65 -7.09
CA SER A 102 -0.91 -2.99 -8.36
C SER A 102 -2.18 -2.45 -9.04
N CYS A 103 -3.33 -3.13 -8.92
CA CYS A 103 -4.58 -2.64 -9.49
C CYS A 103 -5.13 -1.43 -8.72
N ARG A 104 -4.91 -1.38 -7.41
CA ARG A 104 -5.24 -0.20 -6.60
C ARG A 104 -4.36 0.98 -6.98
N ASP A 105 -3.06 0.74 -7.17
CA ASP A 105 -2.12 1.75 -7.68
C ASP A 105 -2.56 2.28 -9.04
N ASP A 106 -2.85 1.41 -10.01
CA ASP A 106 -3.31 1.84 -11.34
C ASP A 106 -4.61 2.67 -11.24
N ALA A 107 -5.56 2.27 -10.38
CA ALA A 107 -6.84 2.97 -10.21
C ALA A 107 -6.68 4.35 -9.58
N ILE A 108 -5.85 4.48 -8.54
CA ILE A 108 -5.61 5.76 -7.86
C ILE A 108 -4.74 6.68 -8.70
N THR A 109 -3.71 6.16 -9.37
CA THR A 109 -2.90 6.91 -10.33
C THR A 109 -3.79 7.51 -11.42
N THR A 110 -4.64 6.68 -12.04
CA THR A 110 -5.59 7.16 -13.06
C THR A 110 -6.55 8.22 -12.51
N LEU A 111 -7.05 8.04 -11.28
CA LEU A 111 -7.93 9.02 -10.64
C LEU A 111 -7.20 10.36 -10.41
N ALA A 112 -5.97 10.31 -9.90
CA ALA A 112 -5.18 11.51 -9.63
C ALA A 112 -4.83 12.27 -10.91
N GLU A 113 -4.47 11.54 -11.98
CA GLU A 113 -4.12 12.12 -13.29
C GLU A 113 -5.30 12.71 -14.05
N ASN A 114 -6.53 12.21 -13.83
CA ASN A 114 -7.72 12.66 -14.54
C ASN A 114 -8.76 13.31 -13.63
N TYR A 115 -8.34 13.88 -12.49
CA TYR A 115 -9.26 14.33 -11.45
C TYR A 115 -10.24 15.41 -11.97
N ALA A 116 -9.73 16.36 -12.77
CA ALA A 116 -10.52 17.42 -13.37
C ALA A 116 -11.41 16.93 -14.52
N GLU A 117 -10.91 16.01 -15.34
CA GLU A 117 -11.60 15.40 -16.46
C GLU A 117 -12.78 14.55 -15.97
N LEU A 118 -12.61 13.85 -14.86
CA LEU A 118 -13.69 13.13 -14.18
C LEU A 118 -14.76 14.07 -13.66
N TYR A 119 -14.36 15.17 -13.02
CA TYR A 119 -15.30 16.20 -12.59
C TYR A 119 -16.11 16.77 -13.76
N ASN A 120 -15.44 17.14 -14.85
CA ASN A 120 -16.08 17.68 -16.05
C ASN A 120 -17.02 16.67 -16.72
N SER A 121 -16.61 15.40 -16.77
CA SER A 121 -17.46 14.32 -17.31
C SER A 121 -18.73 14.13 -16.48
N LEU A 122 -18.62 14.17 -15.15
CA LEU A 122 -19.77 14.06 -14.26
C LEU A 122 -20.68 15.30 -14.36
N TYR A 123 -20.10 16.49 -14.51
CA TYR A 123 -20.84 17.72 -14.74
C TYR A 123 -21.62 17.69 -16.07
N GLU A 124 -21.01 17.22 -17.16
CA GLU A 124 -21.68 17.06 -18.45
C GLU A 124 -22.89 16.11 -18.35
N ILE A 125 -22.75 15.01 -17.61
CA ILE A 125 -23.85 14.05 -17.39
C ILE A 125 -24.95 14.64 -16.49
N GLU A 126 -24.59 15.38 -15.45
CA GLU A 126 -25.53 16.05 -14.54
C GLU A 126 -26.42 17.08 -15.27
N GLU A 127 -25.83 17.88 -16.16
CA GLU A 127 -26.53 18.93 -16.90
C GLU A 127 -27.24 18.42 -18.17
N SER A 128 -27.02 17.16 -18.56
CA SER A 128 -27.63 16.59 -19.76
C SER A 128 -29.14 16.35 -19.59
N GLU A 129 -29.96 17.04 -20.39
CA GLU A 129 -31.42 16.82 -20.43
C GLU A 129 -31.82 15.47 -21.03
N THR A 130 -30.91 14.82 -21.77
CA THR A 130 -31.15 13.51 -22.40
C THR A 130 -30.88 12.35 -21.46
N GLU A 131 -30.18 12.60 -20.34
CA GLU A 131 -29.89 11.61 -19.33
C GLU A 131 -31.09 11.39 -18.39
N LYS A 132 -31.23 10.16 -17.91
CA LYS A 132 -32.27 9.84 -16.92
C LYS A 132 -32.04 10.64 -15.64
N THR A 133 -33.12 11.10 -15.02
CA THR A 133 -33.09 11.85 -13.76
C THR A 133 -32.23 11.14 -12.68
N GLU A 134 -32.34 9.81 -12.57
CA GLU A 134 -31.52 9.01 -11.65
C GLU A 134 -30.02 9.08 -11.98
N THR A 135 -29.65 8.96 -13.27
CA THR A 135 -28.26 9.06 -13.73
C THR A 135 -27.69 10.45 -13.42
N ARG A 136 -28.47 11.51 -13.69
CA ARG A 136 -28.08 12.90 -13.42
C ARG A 136 -27.85 13.13 -11.93
N HIS A 137 -28.73 12.63 -11.07
CA HIS A 137 -28.58 12.73 -9.62
C HIS A 137 -27.38 11.92 -9.10
N GLU A 138 -27.12 10.73 -9.64
CA GLU A 138 -25.93 9.98 -9.27
C GLU A 138 -24.64 10.70 -9.72
N ALA A 139 -24.62 11.25 -10.93
CA ALA A 139 -23.50 12.05 -11.43
C ALA A 139 -23.23 13.26 -10.52
N ALA A 140 -24.28 14.02 -10.18
CA ALA A 140 -24.20 15.14 -9.24
C ALA A 140 -23.65 14.70 -7.87
N SER A 141 -24.12 13.55 -7.35
CA SER A 141 -23.66 13.00 -6.07
C SER A 141 -22.17 12.63 -6.10
N LEU A 142 -21.69 12.03 -7.18
CA LEU A 142 -20.27 11.68 -7.37
C LEU A 142 -19.43 12.95 -7.55
N LYS A 143 -19.89 13.90 -8.38
CA LYS A 143 -19.23 15.19 -8.61
C LYS A 143 -19.04 15.96 -7.30
N ASN A 144 -20.10 16.06 -6.50
CA ASN A 144 -20.07 16.74 -5.19
C ASN A 144 -19.18 16.04 -4.15
N LYS A 145 -18.77 14.78 -4.37
CA LYS A 145 -17.75 14.15 -3.53
C LYS A 145 -16.35 14.54 -3.99
N LEU A 146 -16.11 14.67 -5.29
CA LEU A 146 -14.82 15.11 -5.85
C LEU A 146 -14.47 16.55 -5.48
N THR A 147 -15.46 17.41 -5.20
CA THR A 147 -15.23 18.78 -4.72
C THR A 147 -14.71 18.84 -3.29
N LYS A 148 -14.88 17.79 -2.48
CA LYS A 148 -14.47 17.81 -1.07
C LYS A 148 -12.95 17.74 -0.92
N LEU A 149 -12.40 18.59 -0.05
CA LEU A 149 -10.97 18.59 0.24
C LEU A 149 -10.50 17.24 0.78
N GLU A 150 -11.29 16.54 1.58
CA GLU A 150 -10.95 15.20 2.08
C GLU A 150 -10.77 14.18 0.96
N THR A 151 -11.57 14.28 -0.11
CA THR A 151 -11.50 13.35 -1.24
C THR A 151 -10.29 13.64 -2.11
N ALA A 152 -10.02 14.92 -2.36
CA ALA A 152 -8.81 15.36 -3.04
C ALA A 152 -7.55 14.94 -2.23
N PHE A 153 -7.57 15.16 -0.91
CA PHE A 153 -6.50 14.74 -0.01
C PHE A 153 -6.25 13.24 -0.07
N MET A 154 -7.29 12.43 0.09
CA MET A 154 -7.15 10.98 0.02
C MET A 154 -6.63 10.52 -1.34
N THR A 155 -6.98 11.22 -2.43
CA THR A 155 -6.46 10.95 -3.77
C THR A 155 -4.95 11.15 -3.85
N VAL A 156 -4.45 12.33 -3.46
CA VAL A 156 -3.01 12.63 -3.47
C VAL A 156 -2.24 11.72 -2.51
N PHE A 157 -2.78 11.54 -1.30
CA PHE A 157 -2.16 10.74 -0.25
C PHE A 157 -2.00 9.28 -0.65
N TRP A 158 -3.09 8.63 -1.09
CA TRP A 158 -3.02 7.24 -1.52
C TRP A 158 -2.23 7.08 -2.81
N HIS A 159 -2.26 8.04 -3.74
CA HIS A 159 -1.41 7.98 -4.93
C HIS A 159 0.07 7.90 -4.55
N ARG A 160 0.55 8.77 -3.65
CA ARG A 160 1.94 8.77 -3.18
C ARG A 160 2.33 7.44 -2.52
N ILE A 161 1.47 6.89 -1.66
CA ILE A 161 1.73 5.61 -0.96
C ILE A 161 1.74 4.45 -1.96
N LEU A 162 0.69 4.32 -2.77
CA LEU A 162 0.50 3.19 -3.67
C LEU A 162 1.58 3.14 -4.74
N SER A 163 1.96 4.29 -5.30
CA SER A 163 3.01 4.38 -6.30
C SER A 163 4.37 3.93 -5.75
N ARG A 164 4.71 4.36 -4.52
CA ARG A 164 5.94 3.93 -3.84
C ARG A 164 5.90 2.44 -3.51
N PHE A 165 4.78 1.93 -3.01
CA PHE A 165 4.60 0.52 -2.71
C PHE A 165 4.70 -0.36 -3.97
N ASN A 166 4.05 0.03 -5.07
CA ASN A 166 4.09 -0.71 -6.34
C ASN A 166 5.50 -0.70 -6.93
N THR A 167 6.19 0.44 -6.88
CA THR A 167 7.58 0.56 -7.33
C THR A 167 8.51 -0.36 -6.53
N THR A 168 8.43 -0.32 -5.20
CA THR A 168 9.22 -1.21 -4.33
C THR A 168 8.86 -2.67 -4.59
N SER A 169 7.58 -3.01 -4.69
CA SER A 169 7.13 -4.38 -4.97
C SER A 169 7.67 -4.92 -6.31
N LYS A 170 7.61 -4.13 -7.38
CA LYS A 170 8.17 -4.48 -8.70
C LYS A 170 9.70 -4.65 -8.62
N PHE A 171 10.38 -3.78 -7.88
CA PHE A 171 11.82 -3.87 -7.70
C PHE A 171 12.22 -5.14 -6.96
N LEU A 172 11.48 -5.50 -5.90
CA LEU A 172 11.73 -6.68 -5.07
C LEU A 172 11.43 -8.01 -5.78
N GLN A 173 10.71 -7.97 -6.89
CA GLN A 173 10.43 -9.14 -7.73
C GLN A 173 11.51 -9.41 -8.79
N LYS A 174 12.52 -8.54 -8.92
CA LYS A 174 13.62 -8.74 -9.87
C LYS A 174 14.44 -9.98 -9.54
N VAL A 175 14.83 -10.71 -10.59
CA VAL A 175 15.57 -11.98 -10.49
C VAL A 175 16.97 -11.77 -9.90
N GLU A 176 17.61 -10.65 -10.22
CA GLU A 176 19.01 -10.33 -9.89
C GLU A 176 19.16 -9.67 -8.51
N LEU A 177 18.11 -9.61 -7.72
CA LEU A 177 18.13 -8.89 -6.45
C LEU A 177 18.76 -9.71 -5.33
N ASP A 178 19.75 -9.13 -4.66
CA ASP A 178 20.35 -9.68 -3.45
C ASP A 178 19.58 -9.32 -2.17
N LEU A 179 19.81 -10.10 -1.11
CA LEU A 179 19.10 -9.99 0.16
C LEU A 179 19.34 -8.65 0.88
N ILE A 180 20.55 -8.10 0.80
CA ILE A 180 20.90 -6.83 1.46
C ILE A 180 20.16 -5.68 0.77
N THR A 181 20.23 -5.63 -0.56
CA THR A 181 19.51 -4.61 -1.34
C THR A 181 18.00 -4.71 -1.12
N ALA A 182 17.44 -5.93 -1.06
CA ALA A 182 16.04 -6.14 -0.74
C ALA A 182 15.66 -5.54 0.63
N ASN A 183 16.47 -5.78 1.66
CA ASN A 183 16.23 -5.25 3.00
C ASN A 183 16.34 -3.71 3.04
N ASN A 184 17.33 -3.15 2.35
CA ASN A 184 17.49 -1.69 2.23
C ASN A 184 16.28 -1.02 1.57
N MET A 185 15.65 -1.67 0.58
CA MET A 185 14.44 -1.15 -0.05
C MET A 185 13.23 -1.16 0.89
N LEU A 186 13.11 -2.16 1.76
CA LEU A 186 12.10 -2.19 2.81
C LEU A 186 12.33 -1.08 3.84
N HIS A 187 13.56 -0.88 4.30
CA HIS A 187 13.91 0.24 5.17
C HIS A 187 13.63 1.60 4.53
N SER A 188 13.95 1.76 3.24
CA SER A 188 13.61 2.98 2.50
C SER A 188 12.10 3.23 2.50
N LEU A 189 11.29 2.17 2.40
CA LEU A 189 9.84 2.27 2.44
C LEU A 189 9.32 2.63 3.83
N VAL A 190 9.92 2.07 4.91
CA VAL A 190 9.61 2.43 6.30
C VAL A 190 9.90 3.91 6.55
N ASN A 191 11.09 4.38 6.15
CA ASN A 191 11.49 5.77 6.30
C ASN A 191 10.55 6.71 5.53
N PHE A 192 10.17 6.33 4.30
CA PHE A 192 9.20 7.08 3.51
C PHE A 192 7.86 7.27 4.24
N ILE A 193 7.32 6.22 4.86
CA ILE A 193 6.06 6.31 5.63
C ILE A 193 6.23 7.15 6.89
N SER A 194 7.34 7.00 7.61
CA SER A 194 7.66 7.83 8.77
C SER A 194 7.71 9.32 8.41
N ASP A 195 8.37 9.66 7.30
CA ASP A 195 8.47 11.04 6.81
C ASP A 195 7.12 11.57 6.32
N LEU A 196 6.26 10.69 5.79
CA LEU A 196 4.94 11.06 5.29
C LEU A 196 4.10 11.76 6.38
N ARG A 197 4.24 11.37 7.66
CA ARG A 197 3.53 11.99 8.80
C ARG A 197 3.76 13.50 8.89
N ASN A 198 4.95 13.96 8.53
CA ASN A 198 5.32 15.37 8.58
C ASN A 198 4.87 16.16 7.34
N ASN A 199 4.40 15.45 6.29
CA ASN A 199 4.06 16.02 5.00
C ASN A 199 2.57 16.38 4.86
N PHE A 200 1.80 16.43 5.95
CA PHE A 200 0.37 16.72 5.92
C PHE A 200 0.05 17.99 5.11
N THR A 201 0.68 19.11 5.46
CA THR A 201 0.46 20.41 4.78
C THR A 201 0.88 20.38 3.31
N ALA A 202 1.95 19.65 2.97
CA ALA A 202 2.38 19.52 1.58
C ALA A 202 1.36 18.72 0.75
N ILE A 203 0.83 17.63 1.32
CA ILE A 203 -0.23 16.83 0.68
C ILE A 203 -1.50 17.67 0.54
N GLU A 204 -1.88 18.41 1.58
CA GLU A 204 -3.04 19.29 1.56
C GLU A 204 -2.94 20.34 0.45
N ASN A 205 -1.78 21.00 0.31
CA ASN A 205 -1.56 21.99 -0.74
C ASN A 205 -1.67 21.38 -2.14
N ASP A 206 -1.05 20.23 -2.37
CA ASP A 206 -1.19 19.51 -3.64
C ASP A 206 -2.65 19.14 -3.93
N SER A 207 -3.41 18.80 -2.89
CA SER A 207 -4.81 18.41 -2.99
C SER A 207 -5.71 19.58 -3.35
N LYS A 208 -5.45 20.76 -2.78
CA LYS A 208 -6.11 22.03 -3.15
C LYS A 208 -5.85 22.40 -4.61
N ASN A 209 -4.73 21.97 -5.16
CA ASN A 209 -4.31 22.23 -6.54
C ASN A 209 -4.78 21.16 -7.54
N LEU A 210 -5.45 20.08 -7.10
CA LEU A 210 -5.98 19.05 -8.03
C LEU A 210 -7.05 19.57 -8.99
N GLY A 211 -7.72 20.66 -8.65
CA GLY A 211 -8.69 21.31 -9.51
C GLY A 211 -9.30 22.55 -8.86
N SER A 212 -9.68 23.54 -9.65
CA SER A 212 -10.29 24.78 -9.16
C SER A 212 -11.64 24.59 -8.46
N PHE A 213 -12.29 23.45 -8.69
CA PHE A 213 -13.56 23.05 -8.05
C PHE A 213 -13.36 22.39 -6.67
N VAL A 214 -12.11 22.15 -6.24
CA VAL A 214 -11.81 21.57 -4.94
C VAL A 214 -12.00 22.63 -3.85
N GLN A 215 -12.75 22.27 -2.81
CA GLN A 215 -12.97 23.10 -1.63
C GLN A 215 -11.65 23.35 -0.90
N GLN A 216 -11.51 24.55 -0.35
CA GLN A 216 -10.28 24.96 0.34
C GLN A 216 -10.33 24.68 1.85
N GLU A 217 -11.50 24.33 2.36
CA GLU A 217 -11.77 24.00 3.75
C GLU A 217 -12.27 22.56 3.87
N TYR A 218 -12.01 21.95 5.02
CA TYR A 218 -12.53 20.63 5.37
C TYR A 218 -14.01 20.70 5.73
N SER A 219 -14.70 19.57 5.56
CA SER A 219 -16.11 19.44 5.91
C SER A 219 -16.30 19.45 7.43
N ASP A 220 -16.83 20.55 7.96
CA ASP A 220 -17.26 20.69 9.35
C ASP A 220 -18.53 19.88 9.66
N THR A 221 -18.44 18.55 9.59
CA THR A 221 -19.61 17.68 9.71
C THR A 221 -20.22 17.65 11.12
N LYS A 222 -19.56 18.18 12.16
CA LYS A 222 -20.09 18.18 13.53
C LYS A 222 -19.62 19.37 14.39
N LYS A 223 -20.32 20.50 14.32
CA LYS A 223 -20.61 21.32 15.53
C LYS A 223 -21.58 20.60 16.48
N ARG A 224 -21.48 19.27 16.65
CA ARG A 224 -22.27 18.58 17.67
C ARG A 224 -21.52 18.70 18.99
N LYS A 225 -21.88 19.70 19.79
CA LYS A 225 -21.43 19.85 21.18
C LYS A 225 -21.63 18.52 21.92
N ILE A 226 -20.54 17.80 22.19
CA ILE A 226 -20.57 16.68 23.14
C ILE A 226 -20.38 17.30 24.52
N THR A 227 -21.47 17.41 25.27
CA THR A 227 -21.41 17.87 26.66
C THR A 227 -21.00 16.70 27.55
N ARG A 228 -19.73 16.66 27.99
CA ARG A 228 -19.33 15.84 29.14
C ARG A 228 -19.48 16.68 30.40
N LYS A 229 -20.35 16.26 31.32
CA LYS A 229 -20.48 16.90 32.64
C LYS A 229 -19.38 16.36 33.55
N TYR A 230 -18.41 17.20 33.91
CA TYR A 230 -17.53 16.97 35.05
C TYR A 230 -18.12 17.67 36.29
N ALA A 231 -17.72 17.22 37.48
CA ALA A 231 -18.28 17.67 38.76
C ALA A 231 -18.01 19.16 39.07
N ASP A 232 -17.10 19.80 38.34
CA ASP A 232 -16.49 21.07 38.74
C ASP A 232 -16.89 22.27 37.85
N ASN A 233 -17.96 22.15 37.05
CA ASN A 233 -18.54 23.23 36.23
C ASN A 233 -17.62 23.98 35.24
N VAL A 234 -16.35 23.58 35.05
CA VAL A 234 -15.49 24.11 33.98
C VAL A 234 -15.56 23.18 32.77
N THR A 235 -16.11 23.69 31.68
CA THR A 235 -16.22 22.97 30.40
C THR A 235 -15.16 23.50 29.45
N GLU A 236 -14.01 22.83 29.32
CA GLU A 236 -13.12 23.09 28.18
C GLU A 236 -13.60 22.30 26.96
N ILE A 237 -14.13 23.03 25.99
CA ILE A 237 -14.54 22.51 24.68
C ILE A 237 -13.33 22.64 23.76
N GLN A 238 -12.53 21.58 23.58
CA GLN A 238 -11.68 21.50 22.39
C GLN A 238 -12.54 21.00 21.23
N ASN A 239 -13.19 21.92 20.52
CA ASN A 239 -13.70 21.62 19.19
C ASN A 239 -12.48 21.62 18.26
N LEU A 240 -12.05 20.45 17.81
CA LEU A 240 -11.09 20.36 16.72
C LEU A 240 -11.75 20.96 15.46
N ASP A 241 -11.04 21.86 14.80
CA ASP A 241 -11.38 22.33 13.46
C ASP A 241 -11.39 21.14 12.48
N GLY A 242 -12.16 21.23 11.39
CA GLY A 242 -12.27 20.17 10.39
C GLY A 242 -10.92 19.64 9.90
N CYS A 243 -9.93 20.53 9.74
CA CYS A 243 -8.57 20.16 9.34
C CYS A 243 -7.87 19.29 10.39
N GLU A 244 -7.81 19.76 11.65
CA GLU A 244 -7.15 19.03 12.73
C GLU A 244 -7.86 17.71 13.04
N LYS A 245 -9.19 17.68 12.92
CA LYS A 245 -9.96 16.45 13.04
C LYS A 245 -9.57 15.44 11.97
N PHE A 246 -9.57 15.83 10.69
CA PHE A 246 -9.18 14.94 9.60
C PHE A 246 -7.72 14.48 9.73
N ARG A 247 -6.83 15.39 10.14
CA ARG A 247 -5.42 15.08 10.40
C ARG A 247 -5.25 14.00 11.48
N ILE A 248 -5.97 14.14 12.60
CA ILE A 248 -5.84 13.24 13.75
C ILE A 248 -6.60 11.92 13.53
N GLU A 249 -7.87 11.99 13.14
CA GLU A 249 -8.78 10.84 13.07
C GLU A 249 -8.60 10.01 11.78
N SER A 250 -8.07 10.61 10.71
CA SER A 250 -7.94 9.95 9.41
C SER A 250 -6.48 9.79 9.02
N PHE A 251 -5.75 10.88 8.78
CA PHE A 251 -4.39 10.84 8.24
C PHE A 251 -3.40 10.15 9.19
N ASN A 252 -3.30 10.60 10.44
CA ASN A 252 -2.39 10.00 11.43
C ASN A 252 -2.71 8.52 11.67
N VAL A 253 -4.00 8.17 11.77
CA VAL A 253 -4.43 6.78 11.96
C VAL A 253 -3.93 5.89 10.83
N ILE A 254 -4.06 6.33 9.57
CA ILE A 254 -3.59 5.55 8.42
C ILE A 254 -2.07 5.45 8.40
N VAL A 255 -1.35 6.56 8.61
CA VAL A 255 0.13 6.58 8.60
C VAL A 255 0.69 5.69 9.72
N ASP A 256 0.14 5.79 10.93
CA ASP A 256 0.58 4.98 12.08
C ASP A 256 0.34 3.50 11.84
N LYS A 257 -0.80 3.16 11.24
CA LYS A 257 -1.11 1.76 10.89
C LYS A 257 -0.17 1.24 9.81
N LEU A 258 0.10 2.03 8.76
CA LEU A 258 1.07 1.69 7.71
C LEU A 258 2.46 1.46 8.30
N GLN A 259 2.89 2.35 9.20
CA GLN A 259 4.19 2.28 9.85
C GLN A 259 4.33 0.99 10.66
N VAL A 260 3.41 0.74 11.59
CA VAL A 260 3.43 -0.46 12.43
C VAL A 260 3.40 -1.74 11.61
N GLU A 261 2.54 -1.81 10.58
CA GLU A 261 2.44 -3.01 9.76
C GLU A 261 3.68 -3.24 8.87
N LEU A 262 4.31 -2.16 8.39
CA LEU A 262 5.52 -2.25 7.58
C LEU A 262 6.76 -2.57 8.42
N GLU A 263 6.90 -1.98 9.61
CA GLU A 263 8.00 -2.26 10.55
C GLU A 263 8.02 -3.72 10.99
N LYS A 264 6.85 -4.30 11.33
CA LYS A 264 6.71 -5.74 11.65
C LYS A 264 7.29 -6.62 10.54
N ARG A 265 7.05 -6.25 9.28
CA ARG A 265 7.53 -7.01 8.12
C ARG A 265 9.01 -6.75 7.85
N SER A 266 9.47 -5.51 7.96
CA SER A 266 10.87 -5.16 7.83
C SER A 266 11.73 -5.90 8.85
N SER A 267 11.26 -6.05 10.10
CA SER A 267 11.98 -6.79 11.15
C SER A 267 12.25 -8.25 10.77
N ALA A 268 11.31 -8.92 10.10
CA ALA A 268 11.52 -10.29 9.61
C ALA A 268 12.61 -10.37 8.54
N TYR A 269 12.71 -9.36 7.67
CA TYR A 269 13.77 -9.28 6.66
C TYR A 269 15.11 -8.92 7.27
N ASN A 270 15.14 -7.99 8.24
CA ASN A 270 16.37 -7.63 8.98
C ASN A 270 17.03 -8.87 9.57
N HIS A 271 16.24 -9.68 10.28
CA HIS A 271 16.76 -10.89 10.92
C HIS A 271 17.42 -11.85 9.90
N ILE A 272 16.83 -12.00 8.72
CA ILE A 272 17.36 -12.91 7.69
C ILE A 272 18.58 -12.30 7.01
N THR A 273 18.58 -10.99 6.80
CA THR A 273 19.76 -10.27 6.30
C THR A 273 20.91 -10.32 7.29
N GLU A 274 20.65 -10.28 8.60
CA GLU A 274 21.68 -10.46 9.63
C GLU A 274 22.29 -11.86 9.60
N LEU A 275 21.47 -12.89 9.38
CA LEU A 275 21.95 -14.27 9.31
C LEU A 275 22.68 -14.57 8.01
N PHE A 276 22.05 -14.30 6.86
CA PHE A 276 22.48 -14.79 5.55
C PHE A 276 23.02 -13.69 4.63
N GLY A 277 22.97 -12.42 5.03
CA GLY A 277 23.36 -11.30 4.17
C GLY A 277 24.82 -11.36 3.74
N PHE A 278 25.72 -11.90 4.58
CA PHE A 278 27.14 -12.03 4.21
C PHE A 278 27.38 -12.91 2.97
N LEU A 279 26.46 -13.86 2.68
CA LEU A 279 26.55 -14.72 1.49
C LEU A 279 26.46 -13.91 0.19
N THR A 280 25.90 -12.70 0.21
CA THR A 280 25.85 -11.82 -0.96
C THR A 280 27.15 -11.03 -1.16
N LYS A 281 28.11 -11.17 -0.24
CA LYS A 281 29.38 -10.42 -0.19
C LYS A 281 30.61 -11.33 -0.20
N LEU A 282 30.46 -12.63 -0.48
CA LEU A 282 31.55 -13.63 -0.40
C LEU A 282 32.83 -13.22 -1.13
N THR A 283 32.74 -12.48 -2.24
CA THR A 283 33.90 -12.03 -3.01
C THR A 283 34.61 -10.79 -2.43
N THR A 284 34.01 -10.13 -1.44
CA THR A 284 34.46 -8.83 -0.90
C THR A 284 34.60 -8.81 0.63
N ILE A 285 34.06 -9.82 1.31
CA ILE A 285 34.09 -9.93 2.77
C ILE A 285 35.47 -10.40 3.24
N GLU A 286 35.92 -9.90 4.38
CA GLU A 286 37.15 -10.37 5.01
C GLU A 286 36.98 -11.81 5.51
N ILE A 287 38.01 -12.65 5.37
CA ILE A 287 37.95 -14.08 5.70
C ILE A 287 37.54 -14.31 7.17
N ASP A 288 38.06 -13.50 8.08
CA ASP A 288 37.74 -13.60 9.51
C ASP A 288 36.26 -13.25 9.78
N GLU A 289 35.73 -12.22 9.12
CA GLU A 289 34.31 -11.83 9.22
C GLU A 289 33.40 -12.91 8.61
N MET A 290 33.81 -13.51 7.49
CA MET A 290 33.08 -14.61 6.85
C MET A 290 32.98 -15.83 7.76
N ARG A 291 34.09 -16.23 8.39
CA ARG A 291 34.12 -17.35 9.34
C ARG A 291 33.24 -17.09 10.54
N GLU A 292 33.28 -15.88 11.11
CA GLU A 292 32.40 -15.51 12.22
C GLU A 292 30.91 -15.59 11.81
N CYS A 293 30.56 -15.14 10.61
CA CYS A 293 29.21 -15.26 10.09
C CYS A 293 28.80 -16.73 9.86
N ALA A 294 29.69 -17.55 9.29
CA ALA A 294 29.44 -18.96 9.07
C ALA A 294 29.23 -19.72 10.39
N ASP A 295 30.08 -19.46 11.40
CA ASP A 295 29.96 -20.05 12.73
C ASP A 295 28.63 -19.67 13.40
N ARG A 296 28.18 -18.42 13.24
CA ARG A 296 26.84 -18.00 13.70
C ARG A 296 25.73 -18.83 13.06
N ILE A 297 25.73 -19.00 11.73
CA ILE A 297 24.69 -19.81 11.06
C ILE A 297 24.79 -21.28 11.53
N VAL A 298 25.99 -21.87 11.58
CA VAL A 298 26.19 -23.25 12.04
C VAL A 298 25.67 -23.45 13.47
N SER A 299 25.85 -22.46 14.36
CA SER A 299 25.32 -22.54 15.73
C SER A 299 23.80 -22.60 15.77
N ILE A 300 23.12 -21.91 14.85
CA ILE A 300 21.66 -21.85 14.76
C ILE A 300 21.10 -23.09 14.05
N TYR A 301 21.78 -23.55 12.99
CA TYR A 301 21.38 -24.67 12.14
C TYR A 301 22.31 -25.87 12.29
N SER A 302 22.68 -26.20 13.54
CA SER A 302 23.70 -27.21 13.85
C SER A 302 23.35 -28.64 13.43
N HIS A 303 22.08 -28.91 13.14
CA HIS A 303 21.62 -30.19 12.59
C HIS A 303 21.68 -30.25 11.06
N ASP A 304 21.74 -29.10 10.39
CA ASP A 304 21.66 -28.98 8.94
C ASP A 304 23.01 -28.59 8.31
N LEU A 305 23.91 -27.96 9.06
CA LEU A 305 25.17 -27.42 8.56
C LEU A 305 26.38 -28.00 9.30
N GLU A 306 27.41 -28.32 8.52
CA GLU A 306 28.68 -28.81 9.03
C GLU A 306 29.54 -27.68 9.61
N ARG A 307 30.35 -28.00 10.62
CA ARG A 307 31.29 -27.04 11.25
C ARG A 307 32.38 -26.55 10.29
N SER A 308 32.57 -27.23 9.16
CA SER A 308 33.53 -26.86 8.12
C SER A 308 33.05 -25.74 7.20
N LEU A 309 31.78 -25.31 7.27
CA LEU A 309 31.20 -24.34 6.34
C LEU A 309 32.04 -23.07 6.16
N GLY A 310 32.60 -22.52 7.23
CA GLY A 310 33.44 -21.31 7.15
C GLY A 310 34.72 -21.49 6.33
N TYR A 311 35.26 -22.71 6.25
CA TYR A 311 36.42 -23.05 5.41
C TYR A 311 36.02 -23.40 3.98
N GLU A 312 34.81 -23.91 3.77
CA GLU A 312 34.29 -24.24 2.44
C GLU A 312 33.88 -23.01 1.62
N LEU A 313 33.62 -21.89 2.30
CA LEU A 313 33.24 -20.62 1.69
C LEU A 313 34.43 -19.74 1.26
N GLU A 314 35.66 -20.09 1.69
CA GLU A 314 36.93 -19.44 1.30
C GLU A 314 37.34 -19.80 -0.14
#